data_AF-A0A538D4W9-F1
#
_entry.id   AF-A0A538D4W9-F1
#
_cell.length_a   1.000
_cell.length_b   1.000
_cell.length_c   1.000
_cell.angle_alpha   90.00
_cell.angle_beta   90.00
_cell.angle_gamma   90.00
#
_symmetry.space_group_name_H-M   'P 1'
#
loop_
_entity.id
_entity.type
_entity.pdbx_description
1 polymer ?
#
loop_
_entity_poly.entity_id
_entity_poly.type
_entity_poly.pdbx_seq_one_letter_code
_entity_poly.pdbx_strand_id
1 'polypeptide(L)'
;MRGAMRRREARMVPRPSANVKLRIRGYDSASMQVDLRESWRIGDVEIPSRLVLAPMAGVSVQAFRRQGRRFGAGLVCSEMVSCAGLSHQNERTLGYLRIAADEHPLAVQIFGAEPAVMAEAARMVEDAGADIVDINFGCPVRKVTKTGAGAHCLEEPGRACAIVDAVASAISLPVSVKMRRGLANSSRTCLDVGPQLVEAGAASLTLHPRSAKQM
;
A
#
# COMPACT_ATOMS: atom_id res chain seq x y z
N MET A 1 -29.77 -34.76 -30.65
CA MET A 1 -28.29 -34.72 -30.65
C MET A 1 -27.83 -33.60 -29.72
N ARG A 2 -27.34 -33.92 -28.51
CA ARG A 2 -26.79 -32.94 -27.55
C ARG A 2 -25.29 -32.79 -27.83
N GLY A 3 -24.85 -31.63 -28.31
CA GLY A 3 -23.45 -31.32 -28.53
C GLY A 3 -22.76 -30.97 -27.21
N ALA A 4 -21.85 -31.82 -26.75
CA ALA A 4 -21.01 -31.54 -25.59
C ALA A 4 -20.02 -30.41 -25.91
N MET A 5 -20.28 -29.22 -25.38
CA MET A 5 -19.37 -28.09 -25.44
C MET A 5 -18.15 -28.40 -24.55
N ARG A 6 -17.05 -28.85 -25.15
CA ARG A 6 -15.79 -29.07 -24.43
C ARG A 6 -15.30 -27.72 -23.89
N ARG A 7 -15.28 -27.58 -22.56
CA ARG A 7 -14.58 -26.48 -21.88
C ARG A 7 -13.12 -26.52 -22.33
N ARG A 8 -12.67 -25.49 -23.03
CA ARG A 8 -11.24 -25.30 -23.27
C ARG A 8 -10.63 -24.90 -21.92
N GLU A 9 -9.84 -25.78 -21.33
CA GLU A 9 -8.95 -25.40 -20.24
C GLU A 9 -8.10 -24.23 -20.73
N ALA A 10 -8.08 -23.15 -19.95
CA ALA A 10 -7.22 -22.01 -20.21
C ALA A 10 -5.78 -22.53 -20.25
N ARG A 11 -5.10 -22.37 -21.39
CA ARG A 11 -3.67 -22.69 -21.51
C ARG A 11 -2.93 -21.87 -20.45
N MET A 12 -2.42 -22.57 -19.43
CA MET A 12 -1.58 -21.98 -18.41
C MET A 12 -0.38 -21.32 -19.10
N VAL A 13 -0.23 -20.02 -18.89
CA VAL A 13 0.90 -19.23 -19.40
C VAL A 13 2.20 -19.93 -18.95
N PRO A 14 3.20 -20.11 -19.83
CA PRO A 14 4.44 -20.79 -19.49
C PRO A 14 5.07 -20.17 -18.23
N ARG A 15 5.51 -21.03 -17.30
CA ARG A 15 6.11 -20.65 -16.01
C ARG A 15 7.43 -19.90 -16.26
N PRO A 16 7.53 -18.59 -15.97
CA PRO A 16 8.82 -17.92 -15.96
C PRO A 16 9.64 -18.44 -14.78
N SER A 17 10.95 -18.62 -14.96
CA SER A 17 11.86 -19.01 -13.88
C SER A 17 11.82 -17.98 -12.74
N ALA A 18 11.34 -18.39 -11.56
CA ALA A 18 10.94 -17.53 -10.44
C ALA A 18 12.09 -16.98 -9.57
N ASN A 19 13.35 -17.07 -10.02
CA ASN A 19 14.50 -16.69 -9.20
C ASN A 19 15.12 -15.39 -9.71
N VAL A 20 14.88 -14.29 -9.00
CA VAL A 20 15.58 -13.01 -9.23
C VAL A 20 16.82 -12.97 -8.33
N LYS A 21 18.02 -12.88 -8.92
CA LYS A 21 19.27 -12.61 -8.17
C LYS A 21 19.44 -11.10 -8.00
N LEU A 22 19.24 -10.58 -6.79
CA LEU A 22 19.46 -9.17 -6.45
C LEU A 22 20.91 -8.95 -6.00
N ARG A 23 21.75 -8.26 -6.78
CA ARG A 23 23.10 -7.84 -6.34
C ARG A 23 23.04 -6.50 -5.62
N ILE A 24 23.34 -6.47 -4.32
CA ILE A 24 23.45 -5.24 -3.50
C ILE A 24 24.87 -5.17 -2.93
N ARG A 25 25.61 -4.08 -3.18
CA ARG A 25 26.97 -3.90 -2.62
C ARG A 25 26.91 -3.87 -1.08
N GLY A 26 27.74 -4.68 -0.42
CA GLY A 26 27.79 -4.77 1.05
C GLY A 26 26.77 -5.73 1.67
N TYR A 27 25.97 -6.41 0.85
CA TYR A 27 25.08 -7.50 1.25
C TYR A 27 25.47 -8.74 0.45
N ASP A 28 25.70 -9.89 1.10
CA ASP A 28 26.01 -11.12 0.38
C ASP A 28 24.78 -11.62 -0.37
N SER A 29 24.62 -11.14 -1.60
CA SER A 29 23.54 -11.51 -2.51
C SER A 29 23.55 -12.98 -2.96
N ALA A 30 24.60 -13.74 -2.63
CA ALA A 30 24.68 -15.14 -3.05
C ALA A 30 23.67 -16.04 -2.32
N SER A 31 23.13 -15.62 -1.17
CA SER A 31 22.28 -16.44 -0.31
C SER A 31 20.78 -16.12 -0.35
N MET A 32 20.35 -14.99 -0.93
CA MET A 32 18.94 -14.59 -0.90
C MET A 32 18.24 -14.86 -2.24
N GLN A 33 17.84 -16.11 -2.45
CA GLN A 33 16.83 -16.45 -3.46
C GLN A 33 15.45 -16.18 -2.85
N VAL A 34 14.75 -15.16 -3.37
CA VAL A 34 13.36 -14.88 -2.99
C VAL A 34 12.45 -15.50 -4.04
N ASP A 35 11.69 -16.54 -3.67
CA ASP A 35 10.60 -17.01 -4.51
C ASP A 35 9.42 -16.06 -4.35
N LEU A 36 9.06 -15.36 -5.42
CA LEU A 36 7.98 -14.38 -5.42
C LEU A 36 6.60 -15.01 -5.16
N ARG A 37 6.48 -16.33 -5.25
CA ARG A 37 5.23 -17.07 -5.05
C ARG A 37 5.02 -17.51 -3.61
N GLU A 38 6.02 -17.40 -2.76
CA GLU A 38 5.87 -17.74 -1.34
C GLU A 38 4.92 -16.76 -0.65
N SER A 39 4.11 -17.29 0.25
CA SER A 39 3.31 -16.45 1.13
C SER A 39 4.18 -15.80 2.20
N TRP A 40 3.69 -14.67 2.70
CA TRP A 40 4.27 -13.91 3.81
C TRP A 40 3.15 -13.21 4.57
N ARG A 41 3.47 -12.44 5.61
CA ARG A 41 2.45 -11.82 6.47
C ARG A 41 2.75 -10.35 6.72
N ILE A 42 1.68 -9.56 6.86
CA ILE A 42 1.71 -8.21 7.43
C ILE A 42 0.77 -8.25 8.63
N GLY A 43 1.32 -8.16 9.84
CA GLY A 43 0.55 -8.47 11.05
C GLY A 43 -0.04 -9.89 10.98
N ASP A 44 -1.36 -9.98 11.11
CA ASP A 44 -2.13 -11.21 11.04
C ASP A 44 -2.70 -11.53 9.64
N VAL A 45 -2.47 -10.68 8.65
CA VAL A 45 -2.94 -10.88 7.28
C VAL A 45 -1.93 -11.72 6.49
N GLU A 46 -2.37 -12.86 5.96
CA GLU A 46 -1.58 -13.66 5.02
C GLU A 46 -1.63 -13.07 3.61
N ILE A 47 -0.45 -12.81 3.04
CA ILE A 47 -0.27 -12.36 1.67
C ILE A 47 0.24 -13.53 0.85
N PRO A 48 -0.55 -14.08 -0.10
CA PRO A 48 -0.27 -15.35 -0.77
C PRO A 48 0.90 -15.30 -1.78
N SER A 49 1.46 -14.13 -2.06
CA SER A 49 2.67 -13.98 -2.87
C SER A 49 3.43 -12.70 -2.47
N ARG A 50 4.71 -12.63 -2.80
CA ARG A 50 5.56 -11.44 -2.55
C ARG A 50 5.39 -10.35 -3.62
N LEU A 51 4.26 -10.35 -4.31
CA LEU A 51 3.91 -9.36 -5.33
C LEU A 51 2.81 -8.45 -4.80
N VAL A 52 3.09 -7.15 -4.74
CA VAL A 52 2.12 -6.13 -4.29
C VAL A 52 1.78 -5.21 -5.45
N LEU A 53 0.49 -5.07 -5.77
CA LEU A 53 0.03 -4.11 -6.76
C LEU A 53 -0.03 -2.71 -6.14
N ALA A 54 0.81 -1.80 -6.64
CA ALA A 54 0.94 -0.47 -6.07
C ALA A 54 -0.36 0.37 -6.13
N PRO A 55 -0.56 1.29 -5.17
CA PRO A 55 -1.64 2.26 -5.21
C PRO A 55 -1.33 3.33 -6.27
N MET A 56 -2.23 3.49 -7.23
CA MET A 56 -2.09 4.42 -8.36
C MET A 56 -3.42 5.11 -8.62
N ALA A 57 -3.51 6.40 -8.27
CA ALA A 57 -4.72 7.20 -8.51
C ALA A 57 -5.12 7.20 -9.99
N GLY A 58 -6.41 6.96 -10.26
CA GLY A 58 -6.98 6.79 -11.60
C GLY A 58 -6.69 5.44 -12.28
N VAL A 59 -5.91 4.55 -11.67
CA VAL A 59 -5.49 3.27 -12.27
C VAL A 59 -5.91 2.08 -11.40
N SER A 60 -5.63 2.12 -10.10
CA SER A 60 -5.93 1.03 -9.14
C SER A 60 -7.40 0.99 -8.74
N VAL A 61 -8.30 1.23 -9.69
CA VAL A 61 -9.76 1.03 -9.55
C VAL A 61 -10.06 -0.43 -9.24
N GLN A 62 -11.22 -0.70 -8.63
CA GLN A 62 -11.65 -2.05 -8.26
C GLN A 62 -11.49 -3.07 -9.40
N ALA A 63 -11.90 -2.71 -10.63
CA ALA A 63 -11.75 -3.59 -11.79
C ALA A 63 -10.29 -3.99 -12.06
N PHE A 64 -9.34 -3.07 -11.92
CA PHE A 64 -7.91 -3.33 -12.15
C PHE A 64 -7.30 -4.17 -11.02
N ARG A 65 -7.66 -3.88 -9.76
CA ARG A 65 -7.21 -4.67 -8.60
C ARG A 65 -7.63 -6.12 -8.69
N ARG A 66 -8.89 -6.39 -9.07
CA ARG A 66 -9.39 -7.75 -9.31
C ARG A 66 -8.58 -8.49 -10.36
N GLN A 67 -8.16 -7.82 -11.44
CA GLN A 67 -7.24 -8.43 -12.41
C GLN A 67 -5.87 -8.70 -11.78
N GLY A 68 -5.33 -7.76 -11.00
CA GLY A 68 -4.09 -7.97 -10.23
C GLY A 68 -4.13 -9.25 -9.40
N ARG A 69 -5.20 -9.47 -8.62
CA ARG A 69 -5.40 -10.70 -7.85
C ARG A 69 -5.44 -11.95 -8.74
N ARG A 70 -6.21 -11.91 -9.85
CA ARG A 70 -6.31 -13.03 -10.81
C ARG A 70 -4.97 -13.40 -11.45
N PHE A 71 -4.07 -12.43 -11.64
CA PHE A 71 -2.76 -12.64 -12.26
C PHE A 71 -1.61 -12.77 -11.25
N GLY A 72 -1.90 -12.93 -9.95
CA GLY A 72 -0.93 -13.38 -8.95
C GLY A 72 -0.35 -12.29 -8.05
N ALA A 73 -0.86 -11.06 -8.08
CA ALA A 73 -0.55 -10.06 -7.04
C ALA A 73 -1.12 -10.55 -5.71
N GLY A 74 -0.28 -10.78 -4.70
CA GLY A 74 -0.66 -11.29 -3.39
C GLY A 74 -1.41 -10.27 -2.56
N LEU A 75 -1.02 -9.00 -2.66
CA LEU A 75 -1.72 -7.85 -2.08
C LEU A 75 -2.06 -6.86 -3.18
N VAL A 76 -3.26 -6.31 -3.15
CA VAL A 76 -3.61 -5.16 -4.00
C VAL A 76 -3.85 -3.93 -3.15
N CYS A 77 -3.50 -2.76 -3.67
CA CYS A 77 -3.74 -1.49 -2.99
C CYS A 77 -4.81 -0.68 -3.73
N SER A 78 -5.69 -0.01 -2.99
CA SER A 78 -6.65 0.96 -3.54
C SER A 78 -5.93 2.16 -4.16
N GLU A 79 -6.70 3.04 -4.79
CA GLU A 79 -6.26 4.42 -4.99
C GLU A 79 -6.12 5.15 -3.65
N MET A 80 -5.40 6.27 -3.64
CA MET A 80 -5.26 7.09 -2.42
C MET A 80 -6.58 7.81 -2.09
N VAL A 81 -7.09 7.59 -0.87
CA VAL A 81 -8.34 8.14 -0.36
C VAL A 81 -8.04 9.32 0.56
N SER A 82 -8.70 10.46 0.32
CA SER A 82 -8.51 11.65 1.13
C SER A 82 -9.27 11.55 2.45
N CYS A 83 -8.57 11.61 3.58
CA CYS A 83 -9.23 11.58 4.90
C CYS A 83 -10.13 12.79 5.12
N ALA A 84 -9.73 13.98 4.65
CA ALA A 84 -10.60 15.16 4.66
C ALA A 84 -11.86 14.95 3.80
N GLY A 85 -11.72 14.30 2.64
CA GLY A 85 -12.87 13.95 1.80
C GLY A 85 -13.84 12.98 2.48
N LEU A 86 -13.32 11.99 3.23
CA LEU A 86 -14.14 11.07 4.03
C LEU A 86 -14.85 11.79 5.18
N SER A 87 -14.11 12.63 5.92
CA SER A 87 -14.67 13.41 7.04
C SER A 87 -15.80 14.34 6.62
N HIS A 88 -15.72 14.91 5.41
CA HIS A 88 -16.80 15.73 4.83
C HIS A 88 -17.87 14.92 4.08
N GLN A 89 -17.90 13.59 4.23
CA GLN A 89 -18.85 12.68 3.57
C GLN A 89 -18.95 12.90 2.05
N ASN A 90 -17.82 13.21 1.40
CA ASN A 90 -17.81 13.45 -0.04
C ASN A 90 -18.18 12.16 -0.79
N GLU A 91 -19.28 12.16 -1.54
CA GLU A 91 -19.81 10.97 -2.22
C GLU A 91 -18.79 10.27 -3.11
N ARG A 92 -18.02 11.04 -3.89
CA ARG A 92 -16.95 10.49 -4.74
C ARG A 92 -15.88 9.81 -3.89
N THR A 93 -15.52 10.41 -2.75
CA THR A 93 -14.51 9.86 -1.84
C THR A 93 -15.00 8.58 -1.16
N LEU A 94 -16.25 8.55 -0.71
CA LEU A 94 -16.90 7.35 -0.17
C LEU A 94 -16.96 6.22 -1.20
N GLY A 95 -17.09 6.54 -2.49
CA GLY A 95 -17.02 5.56 -3.58
C GLY A 95 -15.73 4.74 -3.61
N TYR A 96 -14.61 5.25 -3.08
CA TYR A 96 -13.35 4.50 -2.99
C TYR A 96 -13.38 3.37 -1.95
N LEU A 97 -14.30 3.44 -0.98
CA LEU A 97 -14.48 2.41 0.06
C LEU A 97 -15.31 1.20 -0.41
N ARG A 98 -15.71 1.17 -1.69
CA ARG A 98 -16.41 0.01 -2.25
C ARG A 98 -15.42 -1.13 -2.51
N ILE A 99 -15.52 -2.17 -1.68
CA ILE A 99 -14.66 -3.35 -1.75
C ILE A 99 -15.44 -4.53 -2.34
N ALA A 100 -14.82 -5.25 -3.28
CA ALA A 100 -15.39 -6.47 -3.84
C ALA A 100 -14.94 -7.71 -3.06
N ALA A 101 -15.80 -8.72 -2.96
CA ALA A 101 -15.47 -9.95 -2.21
C ALA A 101 -14.27 -10.74 -2.79
N ASP A 102 -13.88 -10.50 -4.04
CA ASP A 102 -12.78 -11.22 -4.72
C ASP A 102 -11.50 -10.36 -4.92
N GLU A 103 -11.35 -9.24 -4.20
CA GLU A 103 -10.11 -8.45 -4.23
C GLU A 103 -9.21 -8.58 -2.98
N HIS A 104 -9.61 -9.37 -1.97
CA HIS A 104 -8.81 -9.63 -0.78
C HIS A 104 -7.58 -10.51 -1.05
N PRO A 105 -6.44 -10.32 -0.34
CA PRO A 105 -6.16 -9.21 0.57
C PRO A 105 -6.04 -7.86 -0.14
N LEU A 106 -6.66 -6.83 0.42
CA LEU A 106 -6.70 -5.45 -0.05
C LEU A 106 -6.20 -4.50 1.04
N ALA A 107 -5.22 -3.67 0.67
CA ALA A 107 -4.85 -2.49 1.45
C ALA A 107 -5.58 -1.26 0.90
N VAL A 108 -6.31 -0.53 1.76
CA VAL A 108 -6.87 0.77 1.37
C VAL A 108 -5.91 1.86 1.80
N GLN A 109 -5.44 2.65 0.83
CA GLN A 109 -4.48 3.71 1.09
C GLN A 109 -5.18 5.03 1.42
N ILE A 110 -4.90 5.59 2.59
CA ILE A 110 -5.41 6.87 3.06
C ILE A 110 -4.32 7.96 3.09
N PHE A 111 -4.72 9.23 3.01
CA PHE A 111 -3.81 10.36 3.17
C PHE A 111 -4.46 11.59 3.82
N GLY A 112 -3.67 12.29 4.62
CA GLY A 112 -4.03 13.48 5.39
C GLY A 112 -2.83 13.96 6.20
N ALA A 113 -3.02 15.03 6.97
CA ALA A 113 -1.97 15.62 7.83
C ALA A 113 -2.35 15.66 9.31
N GLU A 114 -3.63 15.50 9.65
CA GLU A 114 -4.13 15.62 11.01
C GLU A 114 -4.36 14.22 11.63
N PRO A 115 -3.68 13.86 12.73
CA PRO A 115 -3.78 12.53 13.34
C PRO A 115 -5.21 12.09 13.65
N ALA A 116 -6.04 12.95 14.25
CA ALA A 116 -7.42 12.61 14.60
C ALA A 116 -8.30 12.33 13.36
N VAL A 117 -8.10 13.10 12.28
CA VAL A 117 -8.85 12.90 11.02
C VAL A 117 -8.39 11.64 10.31
N MET A 118 -7.09 11.31 10.40
CA MET A 118 -6.54 10.07 9.87
C MET A 118 -7.10 8.85 10.62
N ALA A 119 -7.17 8.90 11.95
CA ALA A 119 -7.73 7.84 12.79
C ALA A 119 -9.21 7.56 12.47
N GLU A 120 -10.04 8.60 12.35
CA GLU A 120 -11.45 8.43 12.00
C GLU A 120 -11.63 7.86 10.59
N ALA A 121 -10.84 8.34 9.61
CA ALA A 121 -10.84 7.79 8.27
C ALA A 121 -10.42 6.30 8.25
N ALA A 122 -9.47 5.90 9.11
CA ALA A 122 -9.05 4.52 9.22
C ALA A 122 -10.16 3.60 9.76
N ARG A 123 -10.97 4.07 10.73
CA ARG A 123 -12.17 3.34 11.18
C ARG A 123 -13.17 3.13 10.06
N MET A 124 -13.44 4.16 9.27
CA MET A 124 -14.32 4.03 8.10
C MET A 124 -13.79 3.01 7.07
N VAL A 125 -12.47 2.91 6.94
CA VAL A 125 -11.82 1.93 6.05
C VAL A 125 -11.91 0.51 6.62
N GLU A 126 -11.73 0.34 7.93
CA GLU A 126 -11.93 -0.92 8.63
C GLU A 126 -13.38 -1.41 8.51
N ASP A 127 -14.35 -0.52 8.77
CA ASP A 127 -15.78 -0.81 8.62
C ASP A 127 -16.18 -1.17 7.19
N ALA A 128 -15.46 -0.64 6.19
CA ALA A 128 -15.67 -0.99 4.78
C ALA A 128 -15.17 -2.40 4.43
N GLY A 129 -14.42 -3.05 5.33
CA GLY A 129 -13.90 -4.41 5.17
C GLY A 129 -12.52 -4.48 4.53
N ALA A 130 -11.67 -3.47 4.68
CA ALA A 130 -10.27 -3.60 4.26
C ALA A 130 -9.52 -4.65 5.11
N ASP A 131 -8.44 -5.22 4.57
CA ASP A 131 -7.56 -6.11 5.34
C ASP A 131 -6.40 -5.33 5.99
N ILE A 132 -5.98 -4.23 5.35
CA ILE A 132 -4.85 -3.39 5.77
C ILE A 132 -5.20 -1.92 5.53
N VAL A 133 -4.83 -1.05 6.47
CA VAL A 133 -4.84 0.40 6.25
C VAL A 133 -3.44 0.87 5.87
N ASP A 134 -3.27 1.42 4.66
CA ASP A 134 -1.98 1.96 4.20
C ASP A 134 -1.96 3.49 4.28
N ILE A 135 -0.89 4.07 4.82
CA ILE A 135 -0.73 5.52 4.95
C ILE A 135 0.21 6.04 3.87
N ASN A 136 -0.24 7.03 3.10
CA ASN A 136 0.58 7.65 2.06
C ASN A 136 1.48 8.77 2.62
N PHE A 137 2.77 8.47 2.79
CA PHE A 137 3.85 9.45 3.02
C PHE A 137 4.77 9.60 1.81
N GLY A 138 4.25 9.34 0.60
CA GLY A 138 5.06 9.23 -0.62
C GLY A 138 4.63 10.14 -1.77
N CYS A 139 3.41 10.65 -1.79
CA CYS A 139 2.90 11.43 -2.93
C CYS A 139 3.57 12.81 -3.00
N PRO A 140 4.27 13.15 -4.11
CA PRO A 140 4.91 14.46 -4.26
C PRO A 140 3.99 15.51 -4.90
N VAL A 141 2.78 15.13 -5.32
CA VAL A 141 1.88 16.00 -6.09
C VAL A 141 1.48 17.20 -5.23
N ARG A 142 1.62 18.40 -5.80
CA ARG A 142 1.36 19.69 -5.11
C ARG A 142 -0.01 19.76 -4.44
N LYS A 143 -1.05 19.16 -5.03
CA LYS A 143 -2.40 19.11 -4.44
C LYS A 143 -2.42 18.41 -3.07
N VAL A 144 -1.55 17.41 -2.88
CA VAL A 144 -1.41 16.64 -1.63
C VAL A 144 -0.42 17.34 -0.70
N THR A 145 0.77 17.70 -1.20
CA THR A 145 1.83 18.25 -0.33
C THR A 145 1.50 19.63 0.22
N LYS A 146 0.70 20.45 -0.48
CA LYS A 146 0.27 21.77 0.02
C LYS A 146 -0.57 21.71 1.30
N THR A 147 -1.13 20.55 1.65
CA THR A 147 -1.92 20.36 2.88
C THR A 147 -1.10 19.72 3.99
N GLY A 148 0.22 19.61 3.83
CA GLY A 148 1.12 18.93 4.77
C GLY A 148 1.14 17.40 4.65
N ALA A 149 0.39 16.82 3.72
CA ALA A 149 0.26 15.38 3.54
C ALA A 149 1.28 14.81 2.52
N GLY A 150 1.26 13.49 2.32
CA GLY A 150 2.09 12.83 1.32
C GLY A 150 3.57 12.93 1.67
N ALA A 151 4.42 13.22 0.68
CA ALA A 151 5.87 13.25 0.89
C ALA A 151 6.32 14.28 1.94
N HIS A 152 5.56 15.35 2.18
CA HIS A 152 5.93 16.39 3.15
C HIS A 152 5.95 15.87 4.60
N CYS A 153 5.21 14.80 4.92
CA CYS A 153 5.28 14.14 6.21
C CYS A 153 6.71 13.67 6.55
N LEU A 154 7.56 13.40 5.56
CA LEU A 154 8.96 13.00 5.79
C LEU A 154 9.85 14.13 6.31
N GLU A 155 9.45 15.40 6.16
CA GLU A 155 10.17 16.54 6.75
C GLU A 155 9.72 16.85 8.18
N GLU A 156 8.62 16.24 8.61
CA GLU A 156 8.05 16.40 9.96
C GLU A 156 7.87 15.05 10.65
N PRO A 157 8.97 14.36 11.05
CA PRO A 157 8.92 13.01 11.61
C PRO A 157 7.98 12.89 12.82
N GLY A 158 7.96 13.88 13.71
CA GLY A 158 7.07 13.88 14.87
C GLY A 158 5.59 13.83 14.48
N ARG A 159 5.18 14.60 13.46
CA ARG A 159 3.80 14.54 12.93
C ARG A 159 3.54 13.22 12.22
N ALA A 160 4.50 12.71 11.45
CA ALA A 160 4.36 11.42 10.77
C ALA A 160 4.15 10.27 11.76
N CYS A 161 4.92 10.22 12.85
CA CYS A 161 4.75 9.23 13.92
C CYS A 161 3.41 9.41 14.64
N ALA A 162 3.01 10.64 14.97
CA ALA A 162 1.71 10.90 15.60
C ALA A 162 0.53 10.45 14.73
N ILE A 163 0.63 10.59 13.40
CA ILE A 163 -0.38 10.09 12.46
C ILE A 163 -0.43 8.55 12.50
N VAL A 164 0.71 7.88 12.44
CA VAL A 164 0.76 6.40 12.46
C VAL A 164 0.22 5.86 13.78
N ASP A 165 0.67 6.42 14.90
CA ASP A 165 0.21 6.03 16.25
C ASP A 165 -1.30 6.20 16.42
N ALA A 166 -1.84 7.35 15.98
CA ALA A 166 -3.28 7.60 16.05
C ALA A 166 -4.09 6.63 15.19
N VAL A 167 -3.60 6.27 13.99
CA VAL A 167 -4.27 5.31 13.11
C VAL A 167 -4.19 3.90 13.70
N ALA A 168 -2.99 3.44 14.10
CA ALA A 168 -2.77 2.11 14.66
C ALA A 168 -3.52 1.88 15.97
N SER A 169 -3.68 2.93 16.79
CA SER A 169 -4.46 2.87 18.03
C SER A 169 -5.99 2.89 17.80
N ALA A 170 -6.45 3.29 16.62
CA ALA A 170 -7.87 3.51 16.35
C ALA A 170 -8.59 2.32 15.72
N ILE A 171 -7.85 1.35 15.18
CA ILE A 171 -8.35 0.19 14.43
C ILE A 171 -7.68 -1.10 14.91
N SER A 172 -8.24 -2.25 14.55
CA SER A 172 -7.64 -3.57 14.80
C SER A 172 -6.78 -4.09 13.64
N LEU A 173 -6.98 -3.56 12.44
CA LEU A 173 -6.23 -3.95 11.24
C LEU A 173 -4.75 -3.53 11.31
N PRO A 174 -3.83 -4.29 10.70
CA PRO A 174 -2.45 -3.86 10.58
C PRO A 174 -2.34 -2.58 9.73
N VAL A 175 -1.48 -1.68 10.18
CA VAL A 175 -1.18 -0.42 9.49
C VAL A 175 0.11 -0.55 8.68
N SER A 176 0.10 -0.16 7.42
CA SER A 176 1.31 -0.01 6.60
C SER A 176 1.59 1.44 6.25
N VAL A 177 2.85 1.76 5.94
CA VAL A 177 3.22 3.10 5.47
C VAL A 177 3.98 3.01 4.15
N LYS A 178 3.49 3.72 3.14
CA LYS A 178 4.18 3.88 1.86
C LYS A 178 4.85 5.24 1.77
N MET A 179 6.18 5.24 1.66
CA MET A 179 7.00 6.46 1.64
C MET A 179 7.98 6.52 0.46
N ARG A 180 8.67 7.65 0.34
CA ARG A 180 9.83 7.86 -0.54
C ARG A 180 11.12 7.88 0.27
N ARG A 181 12.27 7.87 -0.42
CA ARG A 181 13.57 8.03 0.26
C ARG A 181 13.75 9.36 0.99
N GLY A 182 12.96 10.37 0.61
CA GLY A 182 13.02 11.75 1.08
C GLY A 182 12.60 12.74 -0.02
N LEU A 183 12.60 14.04 0.27
CA LEU A 183 12.13 15.05 -0.70
C LEU A 183 13.19 15.42 -1.73
N ALA A 184 14.42 15.71 -1.28
CA ALA A 184 15.55 16.05 -2.15
C ALA A 184 16.25 14.79 -2.70
N ASN A 185 16.96 14.93 -3.83
CA ASN A 185 17.68 13.81 -4.47
C ASN A 185 18.79 13.23 -3.59
N SER A 186 19.44 14.08 -2.79
CA SER A 186 20.46 13.67 -1.82
C SER A 186 19.87 13.06 -0.55
N SER A 187 18.59 13.32 -0.25
CA SER A 187 17.97 12.90 1.00
C SER A 187 17.86 11.38 1.10
N ARG A 188 18.05 10.89 2.33
CA ARG A 188 17.86 9.51 2.78
C ARG A 188 17.02 9.46 4.06
N THR A 189 16.16 10.47 4.25
CA THR A 189 15.34 10.63 5.46
C THR A 189 14.51 9.39 5.80
N CYS A 190 14.18 8.54 4.82
CA CYS A 190 13.52 7.26 5.09
C CYS A 190 14.30 6.34 6.03
N LEU A 191 15.64 6.44 6.10
CA LEU A 191 16.47 5.62 6.98
C LEU A 191 16.32 6.03 8.44
N ASP A 192 16.08 7.31 8.69
CA ASP A 192 15.90 7.85 10.04
C ASP A 192 14.42 7.73 10.48
N VAL A 193 13.49 8.05 9.57
CA VAL A 193 12.05 8.07 9.85
C VAL A 193 11.46 6.66 9.88
N GLY A 194 11.93 5.74 9.03
CA GLY A 194 11.36 4.40 8.91
C GLY A 194 11.26 3.64 10.24
N PRO A 195 12.36 3.50 11.01
CA PRO A 195 12.31 2.85 12.32
C PRO A 195 11.32 3.50 13.29
N GLN A 196 11.24 4.84 13.31
CA GLN A 196 10.30 5.57 14.18
C GLN A 196 8.85 5.30 13.81
N LEU A 197 8.53 5.12 12.52
CA LEU A 197 7.18 4.76 12.08
C LEU A 197 6.79 3.34 12.54
N VAL A 198 7.75 2.41 12.61
CA VAL A 198 7.51 1.06 13.14
C VAL A 198 7.27 1.12 14.65
N GLU A 199 8.08 1.90 15.38
CA GLU A 199 7.87 2.16 16.81
C GLU A 199 6.50 2.80 17.08
N ALA A 200 6.03 3.66 16.19
CA ALA A 200 4.70 4.27 16.24
C ALA A 200 3.55 3.31 15.86
N GLY A 201 3.82 2.06 15.46
CA GLY A 201 2.79 1.05 15.20
C GLY A 201 2.62 0.63 13.74
N ALA A 202 3.47 1.07 12.80
CA ALA A 202 3.45 0.53 11.44
C ALA A 202 3.92 -0.94 11.42
N ALA A 203 3.05 -1.84 10.98
CA ALA A 203 3.35 -3.27 10.79
C ALA A 203 4.23 -3.54 9.57
N SER A 204 4.22 -2.66 8.57
CA SER A 204 5.12 -2.76 7.41
C SER A 204 5.40 -1.40 6.76
N LEU A 205 6.53 -1.32 6.06
CA LEU A 205 6.95 -0.15 5.31
C LEU A 205 7.16 -0.48 3.84
N THR A 206 6.65 0.37 2.95
CA THR A 206 6.89 0.30 1.51
C THR A 206 7.71 1.52 1.06
N LEU A 207 8.88 1.28 0.47
CA LEU A 207 9.75 2.33 -0.03
C LEU A 207 9.66 2.47 -1.54
N HIS A 208 9.31 3.66 -2.03
CA HIS A 208 9.66 4.09 -3.39
C HIS A 208 11.08 4.67 -3.35
N PRO A 209 12.10 4.00 -3.95
CA PRO A 209 13.51 4.40 -3.80
C PRO A 209 13.93 5.66 -4.57
N ARG A 210 12.97 6.53 -4.94
CA ARG A 210 13.19 7.83 -5.57
C ARG A 210 12.82 8.95 -4.61
N SER A 211 13.47 10.10 -4.77
CA SER A 211 13.09 11.31 -4.04
C SER A 211 11.74 11.85 -4.53
N ALA A 212 11.12 12.75 -3.77
CA ALA A 212 9.93 13.46 -4.22
C ALA A 212 10.22 14.34 -5.45
N LYS A 213 11.40 14.97 -5.50
CA LYS A 213 11.83 15.89 -6.57
C LYS A 213 12.04 15.22 -7.94
N GLN A 214 12.14 13.90 -8.02
CA GLN A 214 12.28 13.15 -9.28
C GLN A 214 10.95 12.91 -10.01
N MET A 215 9.95 13.74 -9.75
CA MET A 215 8.62 13.71 -10.37
C MET A 215 8.19 15.10 -10.81
#